data_AF-A0A366HY59-F1
#
_entry.id   AF-A0A366HY59-F1
#
_cell.length_a   1.000
_cell.length_b   1.000
_cell.length_c   1.000
_cell.angle_alpha   90.00
_cell.angle_beta   90.00
_cell.angle_gamma   90.00
#
_symmetry.space_group_name_H-M   'P 1'
#
loop_
_entity.id
_entity.type
_entity.pdbx_description
1 polymer ?
#
loop_
_entity_poly.entity_id
_entity_poly.type
_entity_poly.pdbx_seq_one_letter_code
_entity_poly.pdbx_strand_id
1 'polypeptide(L)'
;MVCDPSYESLQLAKKIKELGENIQKPVYYILNKVQESNEQILRDAIDNRDHILAVLPMMRELMELALKGEKLEINLAELDKVTDRITGVL
;
A
#
# COMPACT_ATOMS: atom_id res chain seq x y z
N MET A 1 -4.46 -4.66 1.19
CA MET A 1 -4.89 -3.92 -0.02
C MET A 1 -3.77 -2.97 -0.43
N VAL A 2 -3.51 -2.82 -1.73
CA VAL A 2 -2.58 -1.82 -2.25
C VAL A 2 -3.40 -0.61 -2.72
N CYS A 3 -3.01 0.59 -2.28
CA CYS A 3 -3.71 1.84 -2.56
C CYS A 3 -2.82 2.77 -3.38
N ASP A 4 -3.24 3.08 -4.61
CA ASP A 4 -2.59 4.08 -5.46
C ASP A 4 -3.22 5.47 -5.22
N PRO A 5 -2.55 6.58 -5.59
CA PRO A 5 -3.10 7.93 -5.49
C PRO A 5 -4.18 8.20 -6.54
N SER A 6 -5.35 7.56 -6.37
CA SER A 6 -6.56 7.83 -7.12
C SER A 6 -7.78 7.84 -6.22
N TYR A 7 -8.80 8.61 -6.62
CA TYR A 7 -10.05 8.70 -5.89
C TYR A 7 -10.73 7.33 -5.79
N GLU A 8 -10.72 6.57 -6.87
CA GLU A 8 -11.31 5.23 -6.97
C GLU A 8 -10.63 4.26 -6.01
N SER A 9 -9.29 4.30 -5.90
CA SER A 9 -8.54 3.44 -4.99
C SER A 9 -8.89 3.75 -3.53
N LEU A 10 -9.02 5.04 -3.18
CA LEU A 10 -9.45 5.46 -1.84
C LEU A 10 -10.90 5.09 -1.52
N GLN A 11 -11.81 5.20 -2.48
CA GLN A 11 -13.19 4.75 -2.29
C GLN A 11 -13.25 3.23 -2.11
N LEU A 12 -12.50 2.47 -2.91
CA LEU A 12 -12.43 1.02 -2.77
C LEU A 12 -11.87 0.62 -1.40
N ALA A 13 -10.84 1.31 -0.90
CA ALA A 13 -10.26 1.04 0.42
C ALA A 13 -11.30 1.12 1.54
N LYS A 14 -12.18 2.13 1.49
CA LYS A 14 -13.30 2.26 2.45
C LYS A 14 -14.27 1.08 2.38
N LYS A 15 -14.61 0.62 1.18
CA LYS A 15 -15.57 -0.49 0.98
C LYS A 15 -14.96 -1.82 1.42
N ILE A 16 -13.67 -2.04 1.13
CA ILE A 16 -12.96 -3.22 1.62
C ILE A 16 -12.85 -3.20 3.15
N LYS A 17 -12.64 -2.04 3.78
CA LYS A 17 -12.69 -1.88 5.24
C LYS A 17 -14.03 -2.34 5.80
N GLU A 18 -15.12 -1.78 5.29
CA GLU A 18 -16.50 -2.13 5.71
C GLU A 18 -16.76 -3.64 5.57
N LEU A 19 -16.32 -4.25 4.45
CA LEU A 19 -16.43 -5.69 4.24
C LEU A 19 -15.62 -6.50 5.27
N GLY A 20 -14.39 -6.08 5.56
CA GLY A 20 -13.53 -6.72 6.57
C GLY A 20 -14.12 -6.64 7.98
N GLU A 21 -14.63 -5.47 8.36
CA GLU A 21 -15.33 -5.26 9.65
C GLU A 21 -16.56 -6.18 9.77
N ASN A 22 -17.37 -6.29 8.70
CA ASN A 22 -18.55 -7.15 8.67
C ASN A 22 -18.22 -8.64 8.86
N ILE A 23 -17.05 -9.11 8.43
CA ILE A 23 -16.60 -10.50 8.60
C ILE A 23 -15.59 -10.68 9.74
N GLN A 24 -15.40 -9.65 10.58
CA GLN A 24 -14.46 -9.64 11.70
C GLN A 24 -13.02 -9.98 11.29
N LYS A 25 -12.59 -9.53 10.11
CA LYS A 25 -11.21 -9.67 9.63
C LYS A 25 -10.55 -8.30 9.49
N PRO A 26 -9.36 -8.09 10.08
CA PRO A 26 -8.65 -6.83 9.93
C PRO A 26 -8.20 -6.62 8.49
N VAL A 27 -8.33 -5.39 8.00
CA VAL A 27 -7.82 -4.98 6.69
C VAL A 27 -6.58 -4.11 6.89
N TYR A 28 -5.53 -4.46 6.17
CA TYR A 28 -4.26 -3.73 6.14
C TYR A 28 -4.00 -3.15 4.75
N TYR A 29 -3.22 -2.07 4.71
CA TYR A 29 -3.00 -1.26 3.52
C TYR A 29 -1.51 -1.08 3.24
N ILE A 30 -1.16 -1.04 1.96
CA ILE A 30 0.12 -0.53 1.46
C ILE A 30 -0.21 0.70 0.64
N LEU A 31 0.34 1.86 1.01
CA LEU A 31 0.21 3.06 0.21
C LEU A 31 1.29 3.01 -0.87
N ASN A 32 0.92 3.06 -2.14
CA ASN A 32 1.81 2.87 -3.28
C ASN A 32 1.89 4.13 -4.13
N LYS A 33 3.00 4.30 -4.87
CA LYS A 33 3.25 5.47 -5.75
C LYS A 33 3.11 6.81 -5.02
N VAL A 34 3.51 6.83 -3.75
CA VAL A 34 3.39 7.99 -2.88
C VAL A 34 4.38 9.07 -3.33
N GLN A 35 3.92 10.31 -3.33
CA GLN A 35 4.72 11.51 -3.55
C GLN A 35 4.44 12.49 -2.41
N GLU A 36 5.35 13.42 -2.15
CA GLU A 36 5.20 14.43 -1.11
C GLU A 36 3.85 15.18 -1.20
N SER A 37 3.41 15.48 -2.42
CA SER A 37 2.17 16.20 -2.69
C SER A 37 0.89 15.43 -2.35
N ASN A 38 0.94 14.09 -2.23
CA ASN A 38 -0.24 13.24 -2.03
C ASN A 38 -0.17 12.38 -0.76
N GLU A 39 0.99 12.31 -0.10
CA GLU A 39 1.21 11.42 1.03
C GLU A 39 0.20 11.64 2.16
N GLN A 40 0.00 12.90 2.56
CA GLN A 40 -0.90 13.23 3.65
C GLN A 40 -2.35 12.86 3.32
N ILE A 41 -2.77 13.09 2.08
CA ILE A 41 -4.11 12.74 1.59
C ILE A 41 -4.34 11.22 1.66
N LEU A 42 -3.34 10.44 1.24
CA LEU A 42 -3.41 8.98 1.29
C LEU A 42 -3.43 8.46 2.74
N ARG A 43 -2.61 9.03 3.62
CA ARG A 43 -2.56 8.66 5.05
C ARG A 43 -3.87 8.96 5.76
N ASP A 44 -4.47 10.11 5.51
CA ASP A 44 -5.72 10.53 6.16
C ASP A 44 -6.95 9.80 5.62
N ALA A 45 -6.83 9.13 4.47
CA ALA A 45 -7.88 8.23 3.98
C ALA A 45 -7.98 6.91 4.76
N ILE A 46 -6.98 6.60 5.60
CA ILE A 46 -6.93 5.38 6.42
C ILE A 46 -7.12 5.75 7.89
N ASP A 47 -8.26 5.34 8.47
CA ASP A 47 -8.67 5.72 9.83
C ASP A 47 -7.67 5.31 10.93
N ASN A 48 -6.98 4.16 10.77
CA ASN A 48 -5.97 3.68 11.70
C ASN A 48 -4.61 3.57 11.01
N ARG A 49 -3.65 4.41 11.42
CA ARG A 49 -2.30 4.42 10.83
C ARG A 49 -1.52 3.13 11.07
N ASP A 50 -1.81 2.37 12.13
CA ASP A 50 -1.17 1.08 12.39
C ASP A 50 -1.56 -0.01 11.39
N HIS A 51 -2.63 0.22 10.63
CA HIS A 51 -3.07 -0.66 9.55
C HIS A 51 -2.35 -0.39 8.23
N ILE A 52 -1.49 0.65 8.17
CA ILE A 52 -0.60 0.88 7.04
C ILE A 52 0.67 0.04 7.27
N LEU A 53 0.92 -0.93 6.40
CA LEU A 53 2.08 -1.83 6.49
C LEU A 53 3.34 -1.20 5.88
N ALA A 54 3.18 -0.44 4.80
CA ALA A 54 4.26 0.25 4.12
C ALA A 54 3.75 1.45 3.31
N VAL A 55 4.68 2.37 3.01
CA VAL A 55 4.45 3.56 2.19
C VAL A 55 5.52 3.59 1.12
N LEU A 56 5.18 3.07 -0.06
CA LEU A 56 6.11 2.92 -1.16
C LEU A 56 6.09 4.18 -2.03
N PRO A 57 7.26 4.83 -2.25
CA PRO A 57 7.34 6.03 -3.06
C PRO A 57 7.09 5.71 -4.54
N MET A 58 6.71 6.74 -5.31
CA MET A 58 6.74 6.65 -6.77
C MET A 58 8.18 6.50 -7.28
N MET A 59 8.51 5.31 -7.76
CA MET A 59 9.80 5.02 -8.40
C MET A 59 9.63 5.00 -9.92
N ARG A 60 10.12 6.04 -10.60
CA ARG A 60 9.99 6.18 -12.06
C ARG A 60 10.64 5.02 -12.82
N GLU A 61 11.84 4.63 -12.41
CA GLU A 61 12.58 3.51 -12.99
C GLU A 61 11.77 2.21 -12.94
N LEU A 62 11.13 1.93 -11.78
CA LEU A 62 10.27 0.77 -11.61
C LEU A 62 9.05 0.82 -12.54
N MET A 63 8.44 1.99 -12.68
CA MET A 63 7.31 2.19 -13.60
C MET A 63 7.73 1.93 -15.05
N GLU A 64 8.91 2.40 -15.46
CA GLU A 64 9.44 2.16 -16.81
C GLU A 64 9.72 0.67 -17.05
N LEU A 65 10.37 -0.02 -16.11
CA LEU A 65 10.61 -1.46 -16.20
C LEU A 65 9.29 -2.23 -16.29
N ALA A 66 8.29 -1.85 -15.49
CA ALA A 66 6.97 -2.46 -15.52
C ALA A 66 6.26 -2.25 -16.87
N LEU A 67 6.37 -1.05 -17.47
CA LEU A 67 5.81 -0.75 -18.78
C LEU A 67 6.51 -1.52 -19.91
N LYS A 68 7.80 -1.81 -19.77
CA LYS A 68 8.59 -2.59 -20.72
C LYS A 68 8.41 -4.11 -20.55
N GLY A 69 7.73 -4.55 -19.49
CA GLY A 69 7.63 -5.98 -19.15
C GLY A 69 8.97 -6.58 -18.69
N GLU A 70 9.88 -5.74 -18.19
CA GLU A 70 11.19 -6.16 -17.71
C GLU A 70 11.13 -6.61 -16.24
N LYS A 71 12.14 -7.37 -15.82
CA LYS A 71 12.23 -7.86 -14.45
C LYS A 71 12.36 -6.68 -13.48
N LEU A 72 11.50 -6.66 -12.48
CA LEU A 72 11.54 -5.68 -11.40
C LEU A 72 12.54 -6.16 -10.33
N GLU A 73 13.78 -5.69 -10.40
CA GLU A 73 14.77 -5.92 -9.34
C GLU A 73 14.71 -4.75 -8.36
N ILE A 74 14.07 -4.99 -7.22
CA ILE A 74 13.90 -3.99 -6.16
C ILE A 74 14.38 -4.59 -4.85
N ASN A 75 15.22 -3.86 -4.13
CA ASN A 75 15.55 -4.17 -2.75
C ASN A 75 14.97 -3.06 -1.87
N LEU A 76 13.80 -3.32 -1.30
CA LEU A 76 13.12 -2.40 -0.39
C LEU A 76 13.02 -3.08 0.97
N ALA A 77 13.88 -2.66 1.90
CA ALA A 77 13.85 -3.15 3.29
C ALA A 77 12.49 -2.98 3.97
N GLU A 78 11.64 -2.05 3.49
CA GLU A 78 10.26 -1.93 3.95
C GLU A 78 9.40 -3.15 3.58
N LEU A 79 9.58 -3.72 2.38
CA LEU A 79 8.85 -4.91 1.94
C LEU A 79 9.27 -6.17 2.71
N ASP A 80 10.54 -6.25 3.12
CA ASP A 80 11.00 -7.33 4.00
C ASP A 80 10.26 -7.26 5.34
N LYS A 81 10.17 -6.08 5.96
CA LYS A 81 9.39 -5.87 7.20
C LYS A 81 7.90 -6.20 7.03
N VAL A 82 7.32 -5.87 5.87
CA VAL A 82 5.93 -6.26 5.57
C VAL A 82 5.79 -7.78 5.51
N THR A 83 6.75 -8.46 4.88
CA THR A 83 6.77 -9.91 4.76
C THR A 83 6.89 -10.58 6.12
N ASP A 84 7.81 -10.12 6.97
CA ASP A 84 7.98 -10.61 8.35
C ASP A 84 6.67 -10.46 9.14
N ARG A 85 6.03 -9.30 9.05
CA ARG A 85 4.77 -9.00 9.75
C ARG A 85 3.59 -9.85 9.27
N ILE A 86 3.52 -10.18 7.97
CA ILE A 86 2.46 -11.01 7.40
C ILE A 86 2.69 -12.51 7.68
N THR A 87 3.95 -12.96 7.63
CA THR A 87 4.31 -14.38 7.82
C THR A 87 4.45 -14.78 9.29
N GLY A 88 4.55 -13.80 10.20
CA GLY A 88 4.72 -14.05 11.63
C GLY A 88 6.13 -14.51 12.00
N VAL A 89 7.09 -14.33 11.10
CA VAL A 89 8.52 -14.53 11.37
C VAL A 89 9.02 -13.24 12.03
N LEU A 90 9.15 -13.27 13.36
CA LEU A 90 9.83 -12.24 14.16
C LEU A 90 11.26 -12.69 14.49
#